data_AF-A0A821Z728-F1
#
_entry.id   AF-A0A821Z728-F1
#
_cell.length_a   1.000
_cell.length_b   1.000
_cell.length_c   1.000
_cell.angle_alpha   90.00
_cell.angle_beta   90.00
_cell.angle_gamma   90.00
#
_symmetry.space_group_name_H-M   'P 1'
#
loop_
_entity.id
_entity.type
_entity.pdbx_description
1 polymer ?
#
loop_
_entity_poly.entity_id
_entity_poly.type
_entity_poly.pdbx_seq_one_letter_code
_entity_poly.pdbx_strand_id
1 'polypeptide(L)'
;MSHISYNKQWQDAQIAMVDMLAIETPEQPRQPETDGNAAFQLVATMFVKYVQIFRKLEQCYDQIVHPQKRRLIRTVLDGCMGRVLELKHEMISMDFSEYHYFDDILADLKLTPNDLEIPIPNYFVLERAQAIEKRERLLG
;
A
#
# COMPACT_ATOMS: atom_id res chain seq x y z
N MET A 1 20.27 -12.29 7.13
CA MET A 1 19.81 -12.57 5.75
C MET A 1 20.54 -11.64 4.79
N SER A 2 20.85 -12.07 3.56
CA SER A 2 21.79 -11.37 2.67
C SER A 2 21.16 -10.17 1.96
N HIS A 3 21.95 -9.12 1.72
CA HIS A 3 21.59 -7.90 0.98
C HIS A 3 20.90 -8.17 -0.38
N ILE A 4 21.20 -9.29 -1.02
CA ILE A 4 20.61 -9.72 -2.30
C ILE A 4 19.11 -9.99 -2.14
N SER A 5 18.68 -10.60 -1.04
CA SER A 5 17.27 -10.95 -0.80
C SER A 5 16.37 -9.72 -0.74
N TYR A 6 16.80 -8.68 -0.02
CA TYR A 6 16.01 -7.45 0.13
C TYR A 6 16.01 -6.59 -1.13
N ASN A 7 17.09 -6.65 -1.93
CA ASN A 7 17.09 -6.01 -3.24
C ASN A 7 16.13 -6.68 -4.20
N LYS A 8 16.03 -8.01 -4.16
CA LYS A 8 15.01 -8.74 -4.92
C LYS A 8 13.60 -8.38 -4.45
N GLN A 9 13.36 -8.36 -3.14
CA GLN A 9 12.05 -7.96 -2.59
C GLN A 9 11.64 -6.53 -3.01
N TRP A 10 12.60 -5.61 -3.03
CA TRP A 10 12.38 -4.26 -3.54
C TRP A 10 12.04 -4.26 -5.04
N GLN A 11 12.76 -5.02 -5.86
CA GLN A 11 12.44 -5.16 -7.29
C GLN A 11 11.04 -5.75 -7.51
N ASP A 12 10.69 -6.80 -6.76
CA ASP A 12 9.37 -7.44 -6.84
C ASP A 12 8.25 -6.45 -6.46
N ALA A 13 8.49 -5.59 -5.45
CA ALA A 13 7.54 -4.53 -5.08
C ALA A 13 7.40 -3.46 -6.17
N GLN A 14 8.51 -3.06 -6.81
CA GLN A 14 8.48 -2.12 -7.93
C GLN A 14 7.73 -2.69 -9.14
N ILE A 15 7.96 -3.95 -9.50
CA ILE A 15 7.26 -4.62 -10.61
C ILE A 15 5.76 -4.64 -10.33
N ALA A 16 5.36 -5.10 -9.15
CA ALA A 16 3.95 -5.13 -8.76
C ALA A 16 3.29 -3.74 -8.83
N MET A 17 4.02 -2.68 -8.46
CA MET A 17 3.52 -1.31 -8.55
C MET A 17 3.42 -0.82 -9.99
N VAL A 18 4.39 -1.14 -10.85
CA VAL A 18 4.33 -0.81 -12.29
C VAL A 18 3.15 -1.51 -12.95
N ASP A 19 2.92 -2.79 -12.63
CA ASP A 19 1.77 -3.56 -13.14
C ASP A 19 0.45 -2.91 -12.71
N MET A 20 0.35 -2.46 -11.45
CA MET A 20 -0.82 -1.74 -10.95
C MET A 20 -1.03 -0.39 -11.65
N LEU A 21 0.04 0.37 -11.89
CA LEU A 21 -0.03 1.65 -12.60
C LEU A 21 -0.46 1.47 -14.06
N ALA A 22 -0.05 0.39 -14.72
CA ALA A 22 -0.49 0.06 -16.08
C ALA A 22 -2.00 -0.24 -16.12
N ILE A 23 -2.54 -0.82 -15.04
CA ILE A 23 -3.99 -1.00 -14.87
C ILE A 23 -4.66 0.36 -14.63
N GLU A 24 -4.14 1.24 -13.80
CA GLU A 24 -4.81 2.51 -13.50
C GLU A 24 -4.70 3.55 -14.63
N THR A 25 -3.61 3.50 -15.38
CA THR A 25 -3.31 4.45 -16.46
C THR A 25 -3.17 3.71 -17.79
N PRO A 26 -4.27 3.15 -18.33
CA PRO A 26 -4.23 2.47 -19.62
C PRO A 26 -3.91 3.47 -20.74
N GLU A 27 -3.17 3.03 -21.77
CA GLU A 27 -2.81 3.89 -22.92
C GLU A 27 -4.03 4.44 -23.66
N GLN A 28 -5.16 3.73 -23.59
CA GLN A 28 -6.44 4.16 -24.12
C GLN A 28 -7.44 4.32 -22.96
N PRO A 29 -8.25 5.40 -22.94
CA PRO A 29 -9.28 5.58 -21.93
C PRO A 29 -10.22 4.38 -21.93
N ARG A 30 -10.42 3.74 -20.77
CA ARG A 30 -11.43 2.69 -20.65
C ARG A 30 -12.80 3.29 -20.87
N GLN A 31 -13.67 2.52 -21.52
CA GLN A 31 -15.08 2.82 -21.49
C GLN A 31 -15.56 2.74 -20.03
N PRO A 32 -16.46 3.63 -19.58
CA PRO A 32 -17.02 3.53 -18.25
C PRO A 32 -17.64 2.15 -18.06
N GLU A 33 -17.27 1.46 -16.99
CA GLU A 33 -17.93 0.20 -16.60
C GLU A 33 -19.41 0.49 -16.38
N THR A 34 -20.28 -0.16 -17.16
CA THR A 34 -21.74 0.03 -17.06
C THR A 34 -22.35 -0.78 -15.92
N ASP A 35 -21.62 -1.80 -15.45
CA ASP A 35 -21.99 -2.62 -14.30
C ASP A 35 -21.30 -2.10 -13.02
N GLY A 36 -22.10 -1.62 -12.08
CA GLY A 36 -21.63 -1.14 -10.79
C GLY A 36 -20.92 -2.22 -9.96
N ASN A 37 -21.35 -3.48 -10.09
CA ASN A 37 -20.72 -4.59 -9.38
C ASN A 37 -19.33 -4.88 -9.95
N ALA A 38 -19.19 -4.88 -11.28
CA ALA A 38 -17.88 -5.04 -11.93
C ALA A 38 -16.92 -3.89 -11.57
N ALA A 39 -17.41 -2.65 -11.56
CA ALA A 39 -16.64 -1.49 -11.13
C ALA A 39 -16.15 -1.62 -9.68
N PHE A 40 -17.05 -2.00 -8.75
CA PHE A 40 -16.68 -2.22 -7.36
C PHE A 40 -15.65 -3.35 -7.22
N GLN A 41 -15.84 -4.49 -7.89
CA GLN A 41 -14.92 -5.62 -7.85
C GLN A 41 -13.52 -5.24 -8.35
N LEU A 42 -13.44 -4.41 -9.40
CA LEU A 42 -12.18 -3.87 -9.88
C LEU A 42 -11.49 -3.03 -8.80
N VAL A 43 -12.18 -2.05 -8.20
CA VAL A 43 -11.62 -1.18 -7.16
C VAL A 43 -11.22 -1.99 -5.92
N ALA A 44 -12.06 -2.92 -5.49
CA ALA A 44 -11.78 -3.83 -4.37
C ALA A 44 -10.51 -4.65 -4.63
N THR A 45 -10.36 -5.20 -5.85
CA THR A 45 -9.16 -5.95 -6.23
C THR A 45 -7.92 -5.06 -6.22
N MET A 46 -8.04 -3.82 -6.71
CA MET A 46 -6.94 -2.85 -6.67
C MET A 46 -6.54 -2.52 -5.23
N PHE A 47 -7.51 -2.29 -4.35
CA PHE A 47 -7.28 -2.03 -2.93
C PHE A 47 -6.48 -3.17 -2.28
N VAL A 48 -6.91 -4.43 -2.45
CA VAL A 48 -6.19 -5.60 -1.88
C VAL A 48 -4.76 -5.67 -2.42
N LYS A 49 -4.56 -5.46 -3.72
CA LYS A 49 -3.21 -5.50 -4.33
C LYS A 49 -2.31 -4.38 -3.82
N TYR A 50 -2.83 -3.16 -3.65
CA TYR A 50 -2.05 -2.07 -3.08
C TYR A 50 -1.70 -2.30 -1.60
N VAL A 51 -2.57 -2.93 -0.81
CA VAL A 51 -2.24 -3.36 0.55
C VAL A 51 -1.07 -4.36 0.56
N GLN A 52 -1.05 -5.31 -0.39
CA GLN A 52 0.10 -6.24 -0.53
C GLN A 52 1.40 -5.50 -0.89
N ILE A 53 1.33 -4.53 -1.80
CA ILE A 53 2.49 -3.71 -2.19
C ILE A 53 2.97 -2.90 -0.98
N PHE A 54 2.06 -2.26 -0.25
CA PHE A 54 2.37 -1.50 0.96
C PHE A 54 3.14 -2.35 1.98
N ARG A 55 2.67 -3.56 2.28
CA ARG A 55 3.36 -4.48 3.20
C ARG A 55 4.78 -4.84 2.73
N LYS A 56 4.96 -5.10 1.43
CA LYS A 56 6.30 -5.37 0.87
C LYS A 56 7.22 -4.15 0.95
N LEU A 57 6.69 -2.96 0.68
CA LEU A 57 7.43 -1.70 0.76
C LEU A 57 7.85 -1.37 2.19
N GLU A 58 6.98 -1.61 3.17
CA GLU A 58 7.27 -1.44 4.61
C GLU A 58 8.42 -2.36 5.03
N GLN A 59 8.36 -3.65 4.67
CA GLN A 59 9.46 -4.59 4.93
C GLN A 59 10.76 -4.17 4.24
N CYS A 60 10.68 -3.67 2.99
CA CYS A 60 11.86 -3.15 2.30
C CYS A 60 12.46 -1.94 3.02
N TYR A 61 11.62 -1.03 3.52
CA TYR A 61 12.07 0.15 4.24
C TYR A 61 12.79 -0.22 5.54
N ASP A 62 12.27 -1.20 6.27
CA ASP A 62 12.86 -1.66 7.52
C ASP A 62 14.21 -2.37 7.31
N GLN A 63 14.30 -3.24 6.29
CA GLN A 63 15.45 -4.10 6.08
C GLN A 63 16.58 -3.46 5.25
N ILE A 64 16.29 -2.43 4.44
CA ILE A 64 17.30 -1.73 3.63
C ILE A 64 17.94 -0.61 4.44
N VAL A 65 19.23 -0.79 4.75
CA VAL A 65 20.02 0.18 5.55
C VAL A 65 20.64 1.32 4.74
N HIS A 66 20.66 1.23 3.41
CA HIS A 66 21.30 2.22 2.54
C HIS A 66 20.49 3.54 2.53
N PRO A 67 21.04 4.68 3.03
CA PRO A 67 20.26 5.89 3.33
C PRO A 67 19.51 6.48 2.12
N GLN A 68 20.17 6.54 0.96
CA GLN A 68 19.59 7.10 -0.27
C GLN A 68 18.40 6.26 -0.74
N LYS A 69 18.55 4.93 -0.74
CA LYS A 69 17.50 4.01 -1.17
C LYS A 69 16.34 4.02 -0.18
N ARG A 70 16.62 4.09 1.12
CA ARG A 70 15.59 4.19 2.17
C ARG A 70 14.74 5.46 2.06
N ARG A 71 15.34 6.60 1.68
CA ARG A 71 14.58 7.83 1.38
C ARG A 71 13.63 7.64 0.20
N LEU A 72 14.10 7.02 -0.88
CA LEU A 72 13.26 6.71 -2.04
C LEU A 72 12.11 5.76 -1.67
N ILE A 73 12.40 4.67 -0.96
CA ILE A 73 11.39 3.70 -0.51
C ILE A 73 10.32 4.39 0.33
N ARG A 74 10.72 5.28 1.24
CA ARG A 74 9.77 6.07 2.04
C ARG A 74 8.82 6.87 1.16
N THR A 75 9.35 7.64 0.20
CA THR A 75 8.51 8.44 -0.70
C THR A 75 7.49 7.56 -1.45
N VAL A 76 7.92 6.38 -1.92
CA VAL A 76 7.05 5.42 -2.60
C VAL A 76 6.01 4.84 -1.64
N LEU A 77 6.40 4.50 -0.42
CA LEU A 77 5.52 3.97 0.61
C LEU A 77 4.46 5.00 1.05
N ASP A 78 4.84 6.27 1.22
CA ASP A 78 3.91 7.37 1.53
C ASP A 78 2.89 7.57 0.40
N GLY A 79 3.33 7.50 -0.86
CA GLY A 79 2.43 7.55 -2.03
C GLY A 79 1.49 6.35 -2.12
N CYS A 80 2.02 5.15 -1.88
CA CYS A 80 1.22 3.91 -1.83
C CYS A 80 0.15 3.97 -0.72
N MET A 81 0.51 4.51 0.45
CA MET A 81 -0.43 4.73 1.56
C MET A 81 -1.56 5.68 1.17
N GLY A 82 -1.24 6.79 0.49
CA GLY A 82 -2.25 7.71 -0.05
C GLY A 82 -3.20 6.98 -1.00
N ARG A 83 -2.66 6.18 -1.92
CA ARG A 83 -3.47 5.42 -2.89
C ARG A 83 -4.39 4.39 -2.24
N VAL A 84 -3.94 3.70 -1.19
CA VAL A 84 -4.78 2.77 -0.41
C VAL A 84 -5.98 3.51 0.22
N LEU A 85 -5.78 4.72 0.74
CA LEU A 85 -6.85 5.53 1.32
C LEU A 85 -7.84 6.01 0.25
N GLU A 86 -7.34 6.46 -0.91
CA GLU A 86 -8.18 6.87 -2.05
C GLU A 86 -9.08 5.72 -2.53
N LEU A 87 -8.51 4.53 -2.74
CA LEU A 87 -9.25 3.34 -3.18
C LEU A 87 -10.30 2.93 -2.13
N LYS A 88 -9.95 2.96 -0.84
CA LYS A 88 -10.91 2.67 0.22
C LYS A 88 -12.06 3.69 0.23
N HIS A 89 -11.75 4.97 0.06
CA HIS A 89 -12.77 6.02 -0.01
C HIS A 89 -13.68 5.85 -1.23
N GLU A 90 -13.12 5.49 -2.38
CA GLU A 90 -13.88 5.19 -3.60
C GLU A 90 -14.84 4.02 -3.37
N MET A 91 -14.38 2.91 -2.77
CA MET A 91 -15.24 1.78 -2.42
C MET A 91 -16.40 2.17 -1.50
N ILE A 92 -16.12 2.93 -0.44
CA ILE A 92 -17.15 3.42 0.50
C ILE A 92 -18.16 4.29 -0.25
N SER A 93 -17.70 5.10 -1.20
CA SER A 93 -18.58 5.97 -1.98
C SER A 93 -19.47 5.19 -2.96
N MET A 94 -19.02 4.02 -3.43
CA MET A 94 -19.78 3.15 -4.33
C MET A 94 -20.84 2.34 -3.57
N ASP A 95 -20.49 1.75 -2.42
CA ASP A 95 -21.34 0.80 -1.68
C ASP A 95 -22.02 1.42 -0.44
N PHE A 96 -21.70 2.68 -0.11
CA PHE A 96 -22.18 3.40 1.09
C PHE A 96 -21.92 2.64 2.41
N SER A 97 -20.88 1.80 2.43
CA SER A 97 -20.49 0.97 3.58
C SER A 97 -19.02 1.15 3.90
N GLU A 98 -18.68 1.24 5.19
CA GLU A 98 -17.28 1.18 5.64
C GLU A 98 -16.74 -0.25 5.71
N TYR A 99 -17.63 -1.25 5.77
CA TYR A 99 -17.30 -2.65 5.93
C TYR A 99 -17.51 -3.38 4.60
N HIS A 100 -16.44 -3.96 4.06
CA HIS A 100 -16.46 -4.72 2.81
C HIS A 100 -15.91 -6.12 3.04
N TYR A 101 -16.55 -7.12 2.44
CA TYR A 101 -16.10 -8.51 2.45
C TYR A 101 -15.22 -8.77 1.23
N PHE A 102 -14.07 -9.40 1.45
CA PHE A 102 -13.07 -9.65 0.40
C PHE A 102 -12.87 -11.15 0.12
N ASP A 103 -13.74 -12.02 0.62
CA ASP A 103 -13.54 -13.48 0.62
C ASP A 103 -13.24 -14.04 -0.79
N ASP A 104 -14.00 -13.64 -1.80
CA ASP A 104 -13.80 -14.08 -3.19
C ASP A 104 -12.45 -13.60 -3.75
N ILE A 105 -12.12 -12.31 -3.52
CA ILE A 105 -10.85 -11.70 -3.98
C ILE A 105 -9.66 -12.36 -3.28
N LEU A 106 -9.78 -12.64 -1.98
CA LEU A 106 -8.74 -13.32 -1.22
C LEU A 106 -8.56 -14.76 -1.69
N ALA A 107 -9.65 -15.48 -1.95
CA ALA A 107 -9.60 -16.83 -2.49
C ALA A 107 -8.88 -16.86 -3.86
N ASP A 108 -9.23 -15.95 -4.77
CA ASP A 108 -8.63 -15.84 -6.11
C ASP A 108 -7.13 -15.51 -6.04
N LEU A 109 -6.75 -14.60 -5.14
CA LEU A 109 -5.36 -14.19 -4.93
C LEU A 109 -4.57 -15.14 -4.03
N LYS A 110 -5.21 -16.19 -3.48
CA LYS A 110 -4.62 -17.14 -2.52
C LYS A 110 -4.06 -16.44 -1.28
N LEU A 111 -4.81 -15.46 -0.79
CA LEU A 111 -4.48 -14.66 0.38
C LEU A 111 -5.37 -15.04 1.57
N THR A 112 -4.92 -14.68 2.76
CA THR A 112 -5.68 -14.80 4.01
C THR A 112 -6.02 -13.42 4.55
N PRO A 113 -6.99 -13.29 5.48
CA PRO A 113 -7.29 -12.01 6.12
C PRO A 113 -6.08 -11.34 6.78
N ASN A 114 -5.13 -12.12 7.31
CA ASN A 114 -3.89 -11.61 7.91
C ASN A 114 -2.99 -10.88 6.89
N ASP A 115 -3.13 -11.22 5.61
CA ASP A 115 -2.37 -10.56 4.54
C ASP A 115 -2.92 -9.16 4.24
N LEU A 116 -4.15 -8.84 4.67
CA LEU A 116 -4.76 -7.51 4.54
C LEU A 116 -4.44 -6.57 5.71
N GLU A 117 -3.82 -7.06 6.79
CA GLU A 117 -3.46 -6.18 7.90
C GLU A 117 -2.49 -5.09 7.42
N ILE A 118 -2.81 -3.83 7.70
CA ILE A 118 -1.97 -2.71 7.31
C ILE A 118 -1.03 -2.40 8.48
N PRO A 119 0.28 -2.73 8.40
CA PRO A 119 1.21 -2.43 9.49
C PRO A 119 1.42 -0.92 9.62
N ILE A 120 1.66 -0.45 10.84
CA ILE A 120 2.09 0.94 11.07
C ILE A 120 3.57 1.01 10.69
N PRO A 121 3.98 1.84 9.71
CA PRO A 121 5.39 1.87 9.31
C PRO A 121 6.30 2.36 10.44
N ASN A 122 7.42 1.69 10.64
CA ASN A 122 8.32 1.94 11.78
C ASN A 122 8.82 3.40 11.90
N TYR A 123 9.00 4.11 10.78
CA TYR A 123 9.43 5.51 10.81
C TYR A 123 8.39 6.44 11.43
N PHE A 124 7.09 6.16 11.31
CA PHE A 124 6.06 6.96 11.99
C PHE A 124 6.21 6.90 13.51
N VAL A 125 6.46 5.70 14.04
CA VAL A 125 6.63 5.49 15.48
C VAL A 125 7.89 6.21 15.99
N LEU A 126 9.00 6.06 15.27
CA LEU A 126 10.29 6.69 15.62
C LEU A 126 10.23 8.21 15.57
N GLU A 127 9.68 8.78 14.49
CA GLU A 127 9.57 10.23 14.32
C GLU A 127 8.61 10.85 15.33
N ARG A 128 7.52 10.15 15.66
CA ARG A 128 6.60 10.59 16.71
C ARG A 128 7.28 10.64 18.07
N ALA A 129 8.08 9.62 18.42
CA ALA A 129 8.84 9.60 19.67
C ALA A 129 9.83 10.77 19.74
N GLN A 130 10.59 11.00 18.67
CA GLN A 130 11.53 12.13 18.57
C GLN A 130 10.82 13.49 18.67
N ALA A 131 9.65 13.63 18.06
CA ALA A 131 8.87 14.86 18.12
C ALA A 131 8.34 15.15 19.53
N ILE A 132 7.94 14.11 20.28
CA ILE A 132 7.50 14.24 21.68
C ILE A 132 8.68 14.66 22.55
N GLU A 133 9.82 13.97 22.47
CA GLU A 133 11.02 14.31 23.24
C GLU A 133 11.49 15.75 22.98
N LYS A 134 11.47 16.18 21.71
CA LYS A 134 11.83 17.54 21.34
C LYS A 134 10.88 18.58 21.97
N ARG A 135 9.58 18.28 22.08
CA ARG A 135 8.59 19.17 22.72
C ARG A 135 8.80 19.24 24.23
N GLU A 136 9.07 18.11 24.89
CA GLU A 136 9.35 18.07 26.32
C GLU A 136 10.57 18.93 26.69
N ARG A 137 11.65 18.84 25.90
CA ARG A 137 12.84 19.68 26.08
C ARG A 137 12.62 21.19 25.89
N LEU A 138 11.52 21.61 25.24
CA LEU A 138 11.17 23.02 25.05
C LEU A 138 10.24 23.56 26.16
N LEU A 139 9.56 22.66 26.88
CA LEU A 139 8.58 22.98 27.92
C LEU A 139 9.13 22.83 29.34
N GLY A 140 10.26 22.14 29.52
CA GLY A 140 11.05 22.08 30.75
C GLY A 140 12.23 23.05 30.74
#